data_AF-A0AA86ML98-F1
#
_entry.id   AF-A0AA86ML98-F1
#
_cell.length_a   1.000
_cell.length_b   1.000
_cell.length_c   1.000
_cell.angle_alpha   90.00
_cell.angle_beta   90.00
_cell.angle_gamma   90.00
#
_symmetry.space_group_name_H-M   'P 1'
#
loop_
_entity.id
_entity.type
_entity.pdbx_description
1 polymer ?
#
loop_
_entity_poly.entity_id
_entity_poly.type
_entity_poly.pdbx_seq_one_letter_code
_entity_poly.pdbx_strand_id
1 'polypeptide(L)'
;MANVTIDREELRTGLTGQALIVIDVVPKEYFGECHIAGACNACVYEVAFLDRVNAITADRDAAIVVYGSSGRSRDAAVAAEKLAAAGYRNVRAFTGGLHEWREAGYPVEGAPEQAVPIPTLQDRTYRVDPAKSILHWAGRNINGRHHGTIAVASGELTVPRGMPVRGRVTIDMTTIANADLADSALNRLLVAHLQSDDFFDTARHPTASFDLTGAEPLPDATPGTSNYRLSGSLTIRGTSHPIACPALIAPRDDGGVTAQACLDLDRTRWNVNYGSGKFFEKLGMHLVNDLISVELHVVGY
;
A
#
# COMPACT_ATOMS: atom_id res chain seq x y z
N MET A 1 22.45 -21.37 9.68
CA MET A 1 23.91 -21.11 9.66
C MET A 1 24.08 -19.60 9.68
N ALA A 2 24.95 -19.06 10.54
CA ALA A 2 25.18 -17.62 10.58
C ALA A 2 25.76 -17.18 9.23
N ASN A 3 25.12 -16.22 8.55
CA ASN A 3 25.69 -15.64 7.35
C ASN A 3 26.99 -14.93 7.71
N VAL A 4 28.07 -15.25 6.99
CA VAL A 4 29.35 -14.58 7.16
C VAL A 4 29.23 -13.17 6.56
N THR A 5 29.53 -12.14 7.35
CA THR A 5 29.59 -10.76 6.85
C THR A 5 30.99 -10.47 6.30
N ILE A 6 31.08 -9.54 5.36
CA ILE A 6 32.34 -8.96 4.88
C ILE A 6 32.33 -7.46 5.21
N ASP A 7 33.45 -6.91 5.65
CA ASP A 7 33.56 -5.47 5.86
C ASP A 7 33.91 -4.70 4.56
N ARG A 8 33.82 -3.39 4.63
CA ARG A 8 34.01 -2.49 3.50
C ARG A 8 35.43 -2.55 2.90
N GLU A 9 36.46 -2.66 3.73
CA GLU A 9 37.87 -2.67 3.28
C GLU A 9 38.24 -4.04 2.69
N GLU A 10 37.74 -5.12 3.29
CA GLU A 10 37.85 -6.47 2.76
C GLU A 10 37.20 -6.58 1.38
N LEU A 11 35.99 -6.02 1.21
CA LEU A 11 35.30 -5.98 -0.08
C LEU A 11 36.11 -5.18 -1.11
N ARG A 12 36.59 -3.98 -0.75
CA ARG A 12 37.41 -3.15 -1.64
C ARG A 12 38.68 -3.85 -2.10
N THR A 13 39.37 -4.51 -1.18
CA THR A 13 40.58 -5.26 -1.50
C THR A 13 40.26 -6.43 -2.43
N GLY A 14 39.19 -7.18 -2.15
CA GLY A 14 38.78 -8.31 -2.98
C GLY A 14 38.33 -7.94 -4.41
N LEU A 15 37.73 -6.75 -4.59
CA LEU A 15 37.38 -6.20 -5.90
C LEU A 15 38.62 -5.90 -6.76
N THR A 16 39.68 -5.33 -6.17
CA THR A 16 40.92 -5.04 -6.91
C THR A 16 41.64 -6.30 -7.39
N GLY A 17 41.47 -7.42 -6.69
CA GLY A 17 42.02 -8.72 -7.08
C GLY A 17 41.15 -9.52 -8.06
N GLN A 18 39.97 -9.03 -8.46
CA GLN A 18 38.96 -9.73 -9.29
C GLN A 18 38.57 -11.13 -8.80
N ALA A 19 38.74 -11.40 -7.50
CA ALA A 19 38.52 -12.71 -6.91
C ALA A 19 37.07 -12.91 -6.40
N LEU A 20 36.22 -11.88 -6.51
CA LEU A 20 34.87 -11.85 -5.93
C LEU A 20 33.83 -11.54 -7.00
N ILE A 21 32.71 -12.26 -6.92
CA ILE A 21 31.48 -11.90 -7.65
C ILE A 21 30.64 -11.04 -6.72
N VAL A 22 30.52 -9.75 -7.05
CA VAL A 22 29.72 -8.81 -6.27
C VAL A 22 28.35 -8.66 -6.90
N ILE A 23 27.30 -8.86 -6.11
CA ILE A 23 25.92 -8.85 -6.57
C ILE A 23 25.13 -7.81 -5.76
N ASP A 24 24.63 -6.82 -6.46
CA ASP A 24 23.62 -5.90 -5.97
C ASP A 24 22.26 -6.59 -5.96
N VAL A 25 21.59 -6.57 -4.81
CA VAL A 25 20.33 -7.28 -4.60
C VAL A 25 19.10 -6.40 -4.59
N VAL A 26 19.21 -5.11 -4.92
CA VAL A 26 18.05 -4.22 -5.06
C VAL A 26 17.41 -4.30 -6.47
N PRO A 27 16.19 -3.78 -6.68
CA PRO A 27 15.56 -3.75 -8.00
C PRO A 27 16.44 -3.10 -9.07
N LYS A 28 16.27 -3.54 -10.32
CA LYS A 28 17.11 -3.15 -11.46
C LYS A 28 17.10 -1.64 -11.70
N GLU A 29 15.99 -0.98 -11.39
CA GLU A 29 15.82 0.47 -11.52
C GLU A 29 16.86 1.20 -10.67
N TYR A 30 16.97 0.85 -9.40
CA TYR A 30 17.96 1.44 -8.48
C TYR A 30 19.40 1.08 -8.83
N PHE A 31 19.63 -0.17 -9.26
CA PHE A 31 20.95 -0.58 -9.74
C PHE A 31 21.39 0.24 -10.97
N GLY A 32 20.47 0.50 -11.90
CA GLY A 32 20.73 1.30 -13.10
C GLY A 32 21.05 2.77 -12.79
N GLU A 33 20.57 3.29 -11.66
CA GLU A 33 20.89 4.65 -11.19
C GLU A 33 22.30 4.73 -10.59
N CYS A 34 22.64 3.84 -9.65
CA CYS A 34 23.95 3.81 -8.99
C CYS A 34 24.23 2.43 -8.37
N HIS A 35 25.46 1.92 -8.54
CA HIS A 35 25.89 0.66 -7.92
C HIS A 35 27.42 0.63 -7.71
N ILE A 36 27.91 -0.34 -6.92
CA ILE A 36 29.35 -0.58 -6.76
C ILE A 36 29.94 -0.97 -8.11
N ALA A 37 31.02 -0.30 -8.54
CA ALA A 37 31.62 -0.54 -9.85
C ALA A 37 31.99 -2.02 -10.05
N GLY A 38 31.61 -2.59 -11.20
CA GLY A 38 31.81 -4.01 -11.54
C GLY A 38 30.82 -5.00 -10.90
N ALA A 39 29.82 -4.53 -10.14
CA ALA A 39 28.79 -5.42 -9.59
C ALA A 39 27.81 -5.92 -10.65
N CYS A 40 27.30 -7.14 -10.46
CA CYS A 40 26.14 -7.66 -11.18
C CYS A 40 24.84 -7.33 -10.42
N ASN A 41 23.67 -7.43 -11.07
CA ASN A 41 22.37 -7.25 -10.39
C ASN A 41 21.55 -8.55 -10.36
N ALA A 42 21.04 -8.88 -9.18
CA ALA A 42 20.00 -9.89 -9.00
C ALA A 42 19.09 -9.50 -7.83
N CYS A 43 17.93 -8.92 -8.14
CA CYS A 43 16.99 -8.43 -7.15
C CYS A 43 16.45 -9.55 -6.24
N VAL A 44 16.68 -9.44 -4.92
CA VAL A 44 16.27 -10.45 -3.93
C VAL A 44 14.74 -10.52 -3.74
N TYR A 45 14.01 -9.49 -4.17
CA TYR A 45 12.56 -9.42 -4.09
C TYR A 45 11.84 -10.14 -5.24
N GLU A 46 12.58 -10.49 -6.31
CA GLU A 46 12.02 -11.19 -7.46
C GLU A 46 12.02 -12.71 -7.25
N VAL A 47 10.99 -13.39 -7.76
CA VAL A 47 10.91 -14.86 -7.78
C VAL A 47 12.10 -15.46 -8.54
N ALA A 48 12.56 -14.77 -9.59
CA ALA A 48 13.69 -15.19 -10.41
C ALA A 48 15.07 -14.94 -9.77
N PHE A 49 15.15 -14.48 -8.50
CA PHE A 49 16.41 -14.15 -7.83
C PHE A 49 17.47 -15.25 -7.97
N LEU A 50 17.12 -16.50 -7.63
CA LEU A 50 18.07 -17.62 -7.68
C LEU A 50 18.48 -17.97 -9.11
N ASP A 51 17.57 -17.89 -10.08
CA ASP A 51 17.87 -18.14 -11.49
C ASP A 51 18.82 -17.08 -12.05
N ARG A 52 18.62 -15.81 -11.67
CA ARG A 52 19.51 -14.70 -12.03
C ARG A 52 20.90 -14.89 -11.44
N VAL A 53 21.01 -15.28 -10.17
CA VAL A 53 22.32 -15.58 -9.57
C VAL A 53 22.97 -16.79 -10.23
N ASN A 54 22.21 -17.83 -10.58
CA ASN A 54 22.72 -18.99 -11.31
C ASN A 54 23.22 -18.63 -12.73
N ALA A 55 22.61 -17.62 -13.37
CA ALA A 55 23.08 -17.09 -14.65
C ALA A 55 24.37 -16.25 -14.52
N ILE A 56 24.57 -15.58 -13.38
CA ILE A 56 25.84 -14.91 -13.05
C ILE A 56 26.93 -15.94 -12.74
N THR A 57 26.62 -16.92 -11.90
CA THR A 57 27.49 -18.04 -11.57
C THR A 57 26.72 -19.30 -11.18
N ALA A 58 26.98 -20.37 -11.93
CA ALA A 58 26.51 -21.71 -11.59
C ALA A 58 27.42 -22.42 -10.58
N ASP A 59 28.61 -21.86 -10.30
CA ASP A 59 29.56 -22.42 -9.34
C ASP A 59 29.10 -22.13 -7.91
N ARG A 60 28.87 -23.21 -7.16
CA ARG A 60 28.37 -23.16 -5.78
C ARG A 60 29.46 -22.81 -4.76
N ASP A 61 30.74 -22.88 -5.15
CA ASP A 61 31.89 -22.50 -4.32
C ASP A 61 32.45 -21.10 -4.65
N ALA A 62 31.92 -20.46 -5.69
CA ALA A 62 32.31 -19.11 -6.08
C ALA A 62 32.19 -18.15 -4.89
N ALA A 63 33.19 -17.30 -4.72
CA ALA A 63 33.20 -16.28 -3.68
C ALA A 63 32.23 -15.16 -4.03
N ILE A 64 31.00 -15.24 -3.50
CA ILE A 64 29.93 -14.29 -3.78
C ILE A 64 29.85 -13.30 -2.62
N VAL A 65 29.80 -12.01 -2.94
CA VAL A 65 29.42 -10.96 -2.00
C VAL A 65 28.09 -10.36 -2.46
N VAL A 66 27.09 -10.40 -1.59
CA VAL A 66 25.82 -9.71 -1.81
C VAL A 66 25.78 -8.41 -1.00
N TYR A 67 25.25 -7.35 -1.59
CA TYR A 67 25.00 -6.09 -0.91
C TYR A 67 23.70 -5.48 -1.42
N GLY A 68 23.08 -4.62 -0.61
CA GLY A 68 21.91 -3.86 -1.03
C GLY A 68 22.02 -2.39 -0.66
N SER A 69 20.90 -1.79 -0.24
CA SER A 69 20.78 -0.34 -0.12
C SER A 69 21.64 0.27 0.99
N SER A 70 21.51 -0.23 2.23
CA SER A 70 22.19 0.32 3.41
C SER A 70 22.14 -0.64 4.61
N GLY A 71 22.93 -0.34 5.65
CA GLY A 71 22.87 -1.02 6.95
C GLY A 71 21.53 -0.96 7.70
N ARG A 72 20.56 -0.19 7.22
CA ARG A 72 19.18 -0.16 7.75
C ARG A 72 18.29 -1.25 7.12
N SER A 73 18.70 -1.78 5.97
CA SER A 73 17.95 -2.80 5.23
C SER A 73 18.43 -4.20 5.58
N ARG A 74 17.57 -5.19 5.37
CA ARG A 74 17.90 -6.61 5.51
C ARG A 74 18.15 -7.30 4.15
N ASP A 75 18.16 -6.54 3.07
CA ASP A 75 18.29 -7.04 1.69
C ASP A 75 19.49 -7.99 1.50
N ALA A 76 20.70 -7.56 1.84
CA ALA A 76 21.92 -8.36 1.71
C ALA A 76 21.89 -9.62 2.59
N ALA A 77 21.38 -9.51 3.82
CA ALA A 77 21.24 -10.64 4.73
C ALA A 77 20.25 -11.68 4.17
N VAL A 78 19.08 -11.25 3.71
CA VAL A 78 18.06 -12.12 3.11
C VAL A 78 18.59 -12.80 1.84
N ALA A 79 19.33 -12.06 1.01
CA ALA A 79 19.94 -12.61 -0.19
C ALA A 79 20.95 -13.71 0.14
N ALA A 80 21.82 -13.47 1.13
CA ALA A 80 22.78 -14.45 1.58
C ALA A 80 22.12 -15.72 2.16
N GLU A 81 21.03 -15.57 2.93
CA GLU A 81 20.25 -16.72 3.44
C GLU A 81 19.65 -17.54 2.29
N LYS A 82 19.05 -16.88 1.30
CA LYS A 82 18.47 -17.54 0.12
C LYS A 82 19.54 -18.31 -0.69
N LEU A 83 20.70 -17.71 -0.89
CA LEU A 83 21.80 -18.35 -1.63
C LEU A 83 22.38 -19.55 -0.85
N ALA A 84 22.57 -19.41 0.46
CA ALA A 84 23.01 -20.52 1.30
C ALA A 84 22.01 -21.68 1.28
N ALA A 85 20.70 -21.39 1.36
CA ALA A 85 19.64 -22.39 1.25
C ALA A 85 19.60 -23.06 -0.15
N ALA A 86 20.00 -22.34 -1.19
CA ALA A 86 20.16 -22.86 -2.56
C ALA A 86 21.50 -23.59 -2.79
N GLY A 87 22.32 -23.77 -1.75
CA GLY A 87 23.55 -24.57 -1.80
C GLY A 87 24.82 -23.82 -2.20
N TYR A 88 24.78 -22.49 -2.31
CA TYR A 88 26.01 -21.69 -2.43
C TYR A 88 26.75 -21.67 -1.08
N ARG A 89 28.02 -22.05 -1.08
CA ARG A 89 28.80 -22.31 0.14
C ARG A 89 29.71 -21.16 0.57
N ASN A 90 30.05 -20.26 -0.35
CA ASN A 90 30.96 -19.15 -0.11
C ASN A 90 30.28 -17.80 -0.36
N VAL A 91 29.23 -17.53 0.42
CA VAL A 91 28.44 -16.29 0.32
C VAL A 91 28.73 -15.41 1.53
N ARG A 92 29.06 -14.14 1.26
CA ARG A 92 29.23 -13.12 2.29
C ARG A 92 28.29 -11.94 2.06
N ALA A 93 27.73 -11.39 3.14
CA ALA A 93 26.89 -10.21 3.06
C ALA A 93 27.70 -8.95 3.44
N PHE A 94 27.74 -7.97 2.55
CA PHE A 94 28.20 -6.62 2.89
C PHE A 94 26.98 -5.82 3.37
N THR A 95 26.77 -5.79 4.68
CA THR A 95 25.56 -5.23 5.29
C THR A 95 25.52 -3.70 5.26
N GLY A 96 26.67 -3.04 5.13
CA GLY A 96 26.76 -1.58 4.97
C GLY A 96 26.03 -1.04 3.74
N GLY A 97 25.92 -1.88 2.70
CA GLY A 97 25.26 -1.55 1.44
C GLY A 97 25.95 -0.44 0.65
N LEU A 98 25.30 0.00 -0.43
CA LEU A 98 25.81 1.06 -1.29
C LEU A 98 26.01 2.38 -0.53
N HIS A 99 25.19 2.66 0.48
CA HIS A 99 25.31 3.84 1.32
C HIS A 99 26.69 3.95 1.99
N GLU A 100 27.11 2.93 2.74
CA GLU A 100 28.40 2.94 3.44
C GLU A 100 29.58 2.94 2.45
N TRP A 101 29.43 2.27 1.30
CA TRP A 101 30.42 2.28 0.23
C TRP A 101 30.66 3.68 -0.34
N ARG A 102 29.58 4.43 -0.56
CA ARG A 102 29.61 5.80 -1.09
C ARG A 102 30.14 6.80 -0.07
N GLU A 103 29.76 6.67 1.20
CA GLU A 103 30.30 7.53 2.26
C GLU A 103 31.83 7.43 2.37
N ALA A 104 32.41 6.29 2.00
CA ALA A 104 33.85 6.09 1.93
C ALA A 104 34.52 6.69 0.68
N GLY A 105 33.74 7.23 -0.27
CA GLY A 105 34.25 7.79 -1.52
C GLY A 105 34.78 6.74 -2.51
N TYR A 106 34.33 5.48 -2.39
CA TYR A 106 34.80 4.40 -3.27
C TYR A 106 34.10 4.41 -4.63
N PRO A 107 34.72 3.77 -5.66
CA PRO A 107 34.20 3.80 -7.02
C PRO A 107 32.77 3.23 -7.13
N VAL A 108 31.93 3.94 -7.86
CA VAL A 108 30.57 3.54 -8.23
C VAL A 108 30.38 3.75 -9.73
N GLU A 109 29.47 2.98 -10.31
CA GLU A 109 28.92 3.21 -11.65
C GLU A 109 27.55 3.88 -11.50
N GLY A 110 27.26 4.88 -12.34
CA GLY A 110 26.03 5.67 -12.26
C GLY A 110 26.17 6.98 -11.46
N ALA A 111 25.04 7.64 -11.18
CA ALA A 111 24.98 8.93 -10.52
C ALA A 111 24.46 8.82 -9.08
N PRO A 112 25.00 9.59 -8.11
CA PRO A 112 24.55 9.58 -6.72
C PRO A 112 23.02 9.69 -6.60
N GLU A 113 22.40 8.70 -5.95
CA GLU A 113 20.99 8.76 -5.54
C GLU A 113 20.74 10.10 -4.81
N GLN A 114 19.82 10.91 -5.34
CA GLN A 114 19.23 12.02 -4.59
C GLN A 114 18.25 11.39 -3.61
N ALA A 115 18.28 11.81 -2.34
CA ALA A 115 17.30 11.37 -1.36
C ALA A 115 15.90 11.55 -1.96
N VAL A 116 15.18 10.45 -2.20
CA VAL A 116 13.79 10.52 -2.66
C VAL A 116 13.04 11.25 -1.56
N PRO A 117 12.55 12.48 -1.79
CA PRO A 117 11.79 13.19 -0.78
C PRO A 117 10.63 12.28 -0.39
N ILE A 118 10.34 12.16 0.91
CA ILE A 118 9.06 11.57 1.33
C ILE A 118 8.02 12.36 0.57
N PRO A 119 7.23 11.70 -0.29
CA PRO A 119 6.32 12.47 -1.09
C PRO A 119 5.32 13.21 -0.22
N THR A 120 5.38 14.53 -0.31
CA THR A 120 4.38 15.39 0.31
C THR A 120 3.36 15.76 -0.72
N LEU A 121 2.13 15.95 -0.27
CA LEU A 121 1.11 16.53 -1.11
C LEU A 121 1.56 17.93 -1.56
N GLN A 122 1.58 18.15 -2.88
CA GLN A 122 1.91 19.46 -3.45
C GLN A 122 0.78 20.47 -3.18
N ASP A 123 1.17 21.74 -3.06
CA ASP A 123 0.30 22.91 -2.86
C ASP A 123 -0.59 23.16 -4.08
N ARG A 124 -1.70 22.40 -4.20
CA ARG A 124 -2.64 22.48 -5.32
C ARG A 124 -3.99 21.84 -4.99
N THR A 125 -4.89 21.90 -5.97
CA THR A 125 -6.12 21.12 -6.00
C THR A 125 -5.92 19.86 -6.83
N TYR A 126 -6.32 18.72 -6.27
CA TYR A 126 -6.43 17.44 -6.95
C TYR A 126 -7.90 17.14 -7.20
N ARG A 127 -8.22 16.67 -8.40
CA ARG A 127 -9.56 16.17 -8.74
C ARG A 127 -9.54 14.65 -8.79
N VAL A 128 -10.55 14.03 -8.21
CA VAL A 128 -10.70 12.57 -8.27
C VAL A 128 -11.04 12.15 -9.70
N ASP A 129 -10.39 11.09 -10.17
CA ASP A 129 -10.73 10.35 -11.38
C ASP A 129 -11.75 9.25 -11.00
N PRO A 130 -13.06 9.42 -11.29
CA PRO A 130 -14.08 8.45 -10.92
C PRO A 130 -13.86 7.07 -11.53
N ALA A 131 -13.29 7.00 -12.74
CA ALA A 131 -13.10 5.75 -13.47
C ALA A 131 -11.98 4.87 -12.87
N LYS A 132 -11.09 5.47 -12.07
CA LYS A 132 -9.99 4.78 -11.39
C LYS A 132 -10.16 4.70 -9.87
N SER A 133 -11.30 5.17 -9.38
CA SER A 133 -11.61 5.26 -7.95
C SER A 133 -12.80 4.38 -7.62
N ILE A 134 -12.75 3.71 -6.48
CA ILE A 134 -13.77 2.71 -6.10
C ILE A 134 -13.87 2.60 -4.59
N LEU A 135 -15.08 2.36 -4.10
CA LEU A 135 -15.32 1.95 -2.72
C LEU A 135 -15.68 0.47 -2.70
N HIS A 136 -14.97 -0.31 -1.89
CA HIS A 136 -15.30 -1.69 -1.55
C HIS A 136 -16.01 -1.73 -0.20
N TRP A 137 -17.02 -2.59 -0.07
CA TRP A 137 -17.75 -2.77 1.18
C TRP A 137 -17.85 -4.25 1.55
N ALA A 138 -17.96 -4.53 2.84
CA ALA A 138 -18.28 -5.85 3.37
C ALA A 138 -19.27 -5.77 4.55
N GLY A 139 -20.37 -6.51 4.43
CA GLY A 139 -21.37 -6.71 5.47
C GLY A 139 -21.37 -8.16 5.96
N ARG A 140 -21.65 -8.37 7.25
CA ARG A 140 -21.53 -9.69 7.89
C ARG A 140 -22.75 -10.00 8.76
N ASN A 141 -23.06 -11.28 8.90
CA ASN A 141 -23.90 -11.81 9.96
C ASN A 141 -23.26 -13.08 10.54
N ILE A 142 -23.97 -13.77 11.44
CA ILE A 142 -23.46 -15.01 12.06
C ILE A 142 -23.30 -16.17 11.06
N ASN A 143 -24.00 -16.12 9.93
CA ASN A 143 -24.08 -17.21 8.95
C ASN A 143 -23.20 -16.98 7.72
N GLY A 144 -22.65 -15.78 7.54
CA GLY A 144 -21.91 -15.44 6.35
C GLY A 144 -21.53 -13.97 6.21
N ARG A 145 -21.00 -13.65 5.05
CA ARG A 145 -20.51 -12.34 4.66
C ARG A 145 -20.85 -12.09 3.20
N HIS A 146 -21.26 -10.87 2.91
CA HIS A 146 -21.39 -10.35 1.56
C HIS A 146 -20.41 -9.20 1.35
N HIS A 147 -19.91 -9.04 0.13
CA HIS A 147 -19.05 -7.92 -0.21
C HIS A 147 -19.31 -7.43 -1.62
N GLY A 148 -18.85 -6.22 -1.92
CA GLY A 148 -19.10 -5.62 -3.20
C GLY A 148 -18.47 -4.26 -3.36
N THR A 149 -19.00 -3.49 -4.30
CA THR A 149 -18.45 -2.19 -4.68
C THR A 149 -19.53 -1.12 -4.76
N ILE A 150 -19.12 0.14 -4.64
CA ILE A 150 -19.90 1.34 -4.94
C ILE A 150 -18.98 2.31 -5.70
N ALA A 151 -19.45 2.91 -6.78
CA ALA A 151 -18.67 3.85 -7.58
C ALA A 151 -18.43 5.16 -6.83
N VAL A 152 -17.23 5.73 -7.02
CA VAL A 152 -16.95 7.10 -6.62
C VAL A 152 -17.53 8.02 -7.70
N ALA A 153 -18.38 8.96 -7.33
CA ALA A 153 -19.03 9.89 -8.27
C ALA A 153 -18.10 11.04 -8.64
N SER A 154 -17.45 11.63 -7.63
CA SER A 154 -16.59 12.80 -7.78
C SER A 154 -15.78 13.04 -6.51
N GLY A 155 -14.81 13.93 -6.61
CA GLY A 155 -14.16 14.48 -5.43
C GLY A 155 -13.12 15.53 -5.76
N GLU A 156 -12.79 16.31 -4.75
CA GLU A 156 -11.77 17.35 -4.82
C GLU A 156 -11.00 17.36 -3.50
N LEU A 157 -9.67 17.51 -3.60
CA LEU A 157 -8.77 17.66 -2.47
C LEU A 157 -7.93 18.93 -2.69
N THR A 158 -8.09 19.91 -1.83
CA THR A 158 -7.30 21.14 -1.84
C THR A 158 -6.26 21.06 -0.74
N VAL A 159 -5.00 21.20 -1.13
CA VAL A 159 -3.83 21.22 -0.24
C VAL A 159 -3.27 22.64 -0.27
N PRO A 160 -3.82 23.56 0.54
CA PRO A 160 -3.36 24.94 0.56
C PRO A 160 -2.06 25.10 1.37
N ARG A 161 -1.17 26.01 0.93
CA ARG A 161 0.03 26.40 1.69
C ARG A 161 -0.30 26.82 3.13
N GLY A 162 0.26 26.10 4.10
CA GLY A 162 0.18 26.46 5.53
C GLY A 162 -1.23 26.47 6.12
N MET A 163 -2.21 25.90 5.42
CA MET A 163 -3.60 25.79 5.88
C MET A 163 -4.01 24.30 5.91
N PRO A 164 -5.04 23.94 6.71
CA PRO A 164 -5.53 22.56 6.74
C PRO A 164 -6.01 22.09 5.38
N VAL A 165 -5.66 20.85 5.03
CA VAL A 165 -6.18 20.17 3.85
C VAL A 165 -7.69 20.07 3.94
N ARG A 166 -8.38 20.41 2.84
CA ARG A 166 -9.83 20.29 2.71
C ARG A 166 -10.19 19.48 1.49
N GLY A 167 -11.35 18.85 1.52
CA GLY A 167 -11.81 18.13 0.35
C GLY A 167 -13.18 17.52 0.54
N ARG A 168 -13.72 16.99 -0.54
CA ARG A 168 -14.94 16.20 -0.53
C ARG A 168 -14.77 15.02 -1.46
N VAL A 169 -15.19 13.84 -1.02
CA VAL A 169 -15.43 12.70 -1.90
C VAL A 169 -16.91 12.37 -1.86
N THR A 170 -17.52 12.17 -3.02
CA THR A 170 -18.93 11.81 -3.19
C THR A 170 -19.00 10.41 -3.76
N ILE A 171 -19.78 9.55 -3.12
CA ILE A 171 -20.03 8.16 -3.51
C ILE A 171 -21.43 8.09 -4.14
N ASP A 172 -21.54 7.43 -5.30
CA ASP A 172 -22.82 7.20 -5.96
C ASP A 172 -23.49 5.94 -5.39
N MET A 173 -24.35 6.11 -4.40
CA MET A 173 -24.98 5.00 -3.71
C MET A 173 -25.92 4.18 -4.60
N THR A 174 -26.36 4.74 -5.74
CA THR A 174 -27.22 4.02 -6.70
C THR A 174 -26.46 2.89 -7.43
N THR A 175 -25.12 2.95 -7.41
CA THR A 175 -24.24 1.97 -8.07
C THR A 175 -23.82 0.80 -7.18
N ILE A 176 -24.42 0.66 -5.99
CA ILE A 176 -24.10 -0.44 -5.09
C ILE A 176 -24.29 -1.79 -5.77
N ALA A 177 -23.24 -2.60 -5.75
CA ALA A 177 -23.20 -3.92 -6.39
C ALA A 177 -22.66 -4.96 -5.41
N ASN A 178 -23.10 -6.20 -5.55
CA ASN A 178 -22.60 -7.37 -4.83
C ASN A 178 -21.66 -8.18 -5.73
N ALA A 179 -20.49 -8.55 -5.20
CA ALA A 179 -19.42 -9.21 -5.96
C ALA A 179 -19.18 -10.67 -5.57
N ASP A 180 -19.72 -11.16 -4.44
CA ASP A 180 -19.54 -12.56 -4.00
C ASP A 180 -20.57 -13.51 -4.61
N LEU A 181 -21.78 -13.04 -4.91
CA LEU A 181 -22.81 -13.85 -5.54
C LEU A 181 -22.75 -13.70 -7.06
N ALA A 182 -22.79 -14.81 -7.79
CA ALA A 182 -23.01 -14.78 -9.24
C ALA A 182 -24.29 -14.00 -9.59
N ASP A 183 -24.37 -13.47 -10.81
CA ASP A 183 -25.57 -12.75 -11.29
C ASP A 183 -26.79 -13.68 -11.27
N SER A 184 -27.54 -13.58 -10.18
CA SER A 184 -28.58 -14.51 -9.77
C SER A 184 -29.74 -13.74 -9.17
N ALA A 185 -30.90 -14.40 -9.04
CA ALA A 185 -32.06 -13.81 -8.37
C ALA A 185 -31.74 -13.37 -6.93
N LEU A 186 -30.85 -14.11 -6.24
CA LEU A 186 -30.41 -13.77 -4.90
C LEU A 186 -29.54 -12.51 -4.86
N ASN A 187 -28.59 -12.38 -5.79
CA ASN A 187 -27.77 -11.17 -5.92
C ASN A 187 -28.68 -9.94 -6.14
N ARG A 188 -29.60 -10.02 -7.10
CA ARG A 188 -30.54 -8.91 -7.40
C ARG A 188 -31.43 -8.57 -6.21
N LEU A 189 -31.92 -9.57 -5.47
CA LEU A 189 -32.72 -9.35 -4.27
C LEU A 189 -31.91 -8.65 -3.17
N LEU A 190 -30.68 -9.10 -2.93
CA LEU A 190 -29.79 -8.49 -1.94
C LEU A 190 -29.48 -7.03 -2.30
N VAL A 191 -29.09 -6.75 -3.54
CA VAL A 191 -28.79 -5.39 -4.00
C VAL A 191 -30.02 -4.49 -3.88
N ALA A 192 -31.19 -4.96 -4.30
CA ALA A 192 -32.44 -4.21 -4.17
C ALA A 192 -32.79 -3.92 -2.69
N HIS A 193 -32.50 -4.85 -1.78
CA HIS A 193 -32.72 -4.65 -0.35
C HIS A 193 -31.74 -3.64 0.26
N LEU A 194 -30.47 -3.69 -0.12
CA LEU A 194 -29.49 -2.68 0.32
C LEU A 194 -29.87 -1.27 -0.19
N GLN A 195 -30.47 -1.18 -1.37
CA GLN A 195 -30.92 0.08 -1.96
C GLN A 195 -32.21 0.63 -1.35
N SER A 196 -33.01 -0.20 -0.67
CA SER A 196 -34.32 0.19 -0.13
C SER A 196 -34.20 1.01 1.16
N ASP A 197 -35.36 1.48 1.64
CA ASP A 197 -35.51 2.29 2.85
C ASP A 197 -35.14 1.56 4.15
N ASP A 198 -35.13 0.22 4.15
CA ASP A 198 -34.59 -0.63 5.21
C ASP A 198 -33.09 -0.38 5.45
N PHE A 199 -32.34 -0.04 4.39
CA PHE A 199 -30.90 0.17 4.44
C PHE A 199 -30.52 1.59 4.01
N PHE A 200 -29.98 1.76 2.81
CA PHE A 200 -29.35 3.01 2.39
C PHE A 200 -30.30 3.99 1.71
N ASP A 201 -31.49 3.52 1.31
CA ASP A 201 -32.55 4.35 0.76
C ASP A 201 -32.07 5.23 -0.40
N THR A 202 -31.45 4.56 -1.37
CA THR A 202 -30.69 5.22 -2.44
C THR A 202 -31.57 6.06 -3.36
N ALA A 203 -32.89 5.80 -3.37
CA ALA A 203 -33.85 6.62 -4.09
C ALA A 203 -33.98 8.04 -3.48
N ARG A 204 -33.95 8.18 -2.15
CA ARG A 204 -34.01 9.48 -1.45
C ARG A 204 -32.64 10.04 -1.12
N HIS A 205 -31.65 9.17 -1.00
CA HIS A 205 -30.27 9.48 -0.67
C HIS A 205 -29.32 8.87 -1.72
N PRO A 206 -29.30 9.40 -2.95
CA PRO A 206 -28.52 8.83 -4.04
C PRO A 206 -27.01 8.95 -3.82
N THR A 207 -26.58 9.78 -2.87
CA THR A 207 -25.17 9.99 -2.56
C THR A 207 -24.87 9.84 -1.07
N ALA A 208 -23.65 9.38 -0.81
CA ALA A 208 -22.97 9.55 0.47
C ALA A 208 -21.75 10.45 0.24
N SER A 209 -21.31 11.18 1.26
CA SER A 209 -20.16 12.08 1.13
C SER A 209 -19.25 12.04 2.35
N PHE A 210 -17.96 12.24 2.12
CA PHE A 210 -17.01 12.54 3.16
C PHE A 210 -16.43 13.92 2.93
N ASP A 211 -16.67 14.83 3.87
CA ASP A 211 -16.16 16.18 3.90
C ASP A 211 -14.90 16.23 4.78
N LEU A 212 -13.74 16.25 4.13
CA LEU A 212 -12.43 16.32 4.78
C LEU A 212 -12.18 17.72 5.33
N THR A 213 -11.85 17.79 6.62
CA THR A 213 -11.54 19.04 7.33
C THR A 213 -10.10 19.12 7.83
N GLY A 214 -9.36 18.00 7.81
CA GLY A 214 -7.94 17.98 8.17
C GLY A 214 -7.25 16.68 7.79
N ALA A 215 -5.96 16.77 7.49
CA ALA A 215 -5.08 15.63 7.24
C ALA A 215 -3.77 15.86 7.97
N GLU A 216 -3.44 14.98 8.92
CA GLU A 216 -2.25 15.08 9.75
C GLU A 216 -1.29 13.94 9.41
N PRO A 217 0.00 14.22 9.13
CA PRO A 217 0.99 13.16 8.92
C PRO A 217 1.11 12.26 10.15
N LEU A 218 1.29 10.95 9.92
CA LEU A 218 1.61 9.98 10.96
C LEU A 218 3.14 9.85 11.05
N PRO A 219 3.77 10.24 12.18
CA PRO A 219 5.23 10.39 12.26
C PRO A 219 6.00 9.07 12.13
N ASP A 220 5.40 7.95 12.52
CA ASP A 220 6.04 6.62 12.51
C ASP A 220 5.67 5.79 11.27
N ALA A 221 5.12 6.42 10.23
CA ALA A 221 4.71 5.74 9.02
C ALA A 221 5.93 5.20 8.24
N THR A 222 5.83 3.95 7.81
CA THR A 222 6.77 3.30 6.89
C THR A 222 6.11 3.07 5.54
N PRO A 223 6.88 2.87 4.45
CA PRO A 223 6.31 2.44 3.17
C PRO A 223 5.40 1.21 3.37
N GLY A 224 4.15 1.31 2.90
CA GLY A 224 3.14 0.26 3.06
C GLY A 224 2.24 0.39 4.30
N THR A 225 2.46 1.38 5.17
CA THR A 225 1.54 1.74 6.26
C THR A 225 0.81 3.05 5.98
N SER A 226 -0.33 3.27 6.61
CA SER A 226 -0.99 4.58 6.56
C SER A 226 -0.05 5.68 7.04
N ASN A 227 0.03 6.77 6.28
CA ASN A 227 0.93 7.89 6.53
C ASN A 227 0.20 9.20 6.86
N TYR A 228 -1.13 9.20 6.81
CA TYR A 228 -1.97 10.31 7.26
C TYR A 228 -3.12 9.83 8.14
N ARG A 229 -3.53 10.67 9.08
CA ARG A 229 -4.83 10.63 9.75
C ARG A 229 -5.73 11.69 9.12
N LEU A 230 -6.78 11.23 8.44
CA LEU A 230 -7.81 12.08 7.87
C LEU A 230 -8.92 12.29 8.89
N SER A 231 -9.39 13.53 9.02
CA SER A 231 -10.51 13.91 9.90
C SER A 231 -11.55 14.67 9.09
N GLY A 232 -12.82 14.32 9.28
CA GLY A 232 -13.90 14.93 8.53
C GLY A 232 -15.29 14.48 8.97
N SER A 233 -16.29 14.89 8.20
CA SER A 233 -17.69 14.52 8.41
C SER A 233 -18.13 13.51 7.36
N LEU A 234 -18.55 12.32 7.78
CA LEU A 234 -19.14 11.31 6.91
C LEU A 234 -20.67 11.44 6.94
N THR A 235 -21.25 11.63 5.77
CA THR A 235 -22.70 11.72 5.55
C THR A 235 -23.20 10.49 4.82
N ILE A 236 -24.09 9.72 5.46
CA ILE A 236 -24.78 8.57 4.90
C ILE A 236 -26.26 8.73 5.25
N ARG A 237 -27.15 8.49 4.27
CA ARG A 237 -28.60 8.60 4.45
C ARG A 237 -29.03 9.95 5.06
N GLY A 238 -28.40 11.04 4.58
CA GLY A 238 -28.64 12.41 5.06
C GLY A 238 -28.20 12.71 6.50
N THR A 239 -27.66 11.74 7.23
CA THR A 239 -27.15 11.91 8.60
C THR A 239 -25.64 12.14 8.53
N SER A 240 -25.11 13.12 9.26
CA SER A 240 -23.67 13.43 9.26
C SER A 240 -23.06 13.17 10.63
N HIS A 241 -21.91 12.49 10.66
CA HIS A 241 -21.14 12.29 11.88
C HIS A 241 -19.64 12.47 11.65
N PRO A 242 -18.91 13.00 12.65
CA PRO A 242 -17.46 13.08 12.57
C PRO A 242 -16.86 11.68 12.58
N ILE A 243 -15.85 11.50 11.73
CA ILE A 243 -14.98 10.32 11.71
C ILE A 243 -13.53 10.78 11.54
N ALA A 244 -12.62 9.93 12.01
CA ALA A 244 -11.21 10.00 11.66
C ALA A 244 -10.77 8.63 11.16
N CYS A 245 -10.04 8.59 10.05
CA CYS A 245 -9.54 7.35 9.47
C CYS A 245 -8.05 7.47 9.11
N PRO A 246 -7.27 6.40 9.31
CA PRO A 246 -5.93 6.34 8.76
C PRO A 246 -6.02 6.15 7.23
N ALA A 247 -5.13 6.81 6.50
CA ALA A 247 -5.01 6.69 5.05
C ALA A 247 -3.55 6.56 4.64
N LEU A 248 -3.30 5.76 3.62
CA LEU A 248 -2.05 5.76 2.86
C LEU A 248 -2.25 6.67 1.65
N ILE A 249 -1.42 7.71 1.53
CA ILE A 249 -1.43 8.66 0.43
C ILE A 249 -0.05 8.65 -0.23
N ALA A 250 0.00 8.41 -1.53
CA ALA A 250 1.22 8.40 -2.31
C ALA A 250 1.05 9.28 -3.57
N PRO A 251 2.08 10.03 -3.98
CA PRO A 251 2.10 10.73 -5.25
C PRO A 251 2.14 9.70 -6.38
N ARG A 252 1.98 10.20 -7.59
CA ARG A 252 2.20 9.46 -8.82
C ARG A 252 3.20 10.22 -9.69
N ASP A 253 3.89 9.50 -10.56
CA ASP A 253 4.91 10.07 -11.46
C ASP A 253 4.31 11.10 -12.44
N ASP A 254 3.00 11.01 -12.71
CA ASP A 254 2.24 11.96 -13.52
C ASP A 254 1.84 13.24 -12.77
N GLY A 255 2.33 13.43 -11.54
CA GLY A 255 1.98 14.54 -10.66
C GLY A 255 0.64 14.37 -9.93
N GLY A 256 -0.08 13.27 -10.16
CA GLY A 256 -1.28 12.91 -9.44
C GLY A 256 -1.01 12.33 -8.04
N VAL A 257 -2.06 11.82 -7.40
CA VAL A 257 -2.02 11.16 -6.09
C VAL A 257 -2.89 9.92 -6.09
N THR A 258 -2.53 8.95 -5.26
CA THR A 258 -3.37 7.79 -4.91
C THR A 258 -3.57 7.80 -3.41
N ALA A 259 -4.80 7.57 -2.96
CA ALA A 259 -5.14 7.46 -1.56
C ALA A 259 -5.91 6.16 -1.31
N GLN A 260 -5.54 5.44 -0.26
CA GLN A 260 -6.23 4.27 0.24
C GLN A 260 -6.61 4.48 1.71
N ALA A 261 -7.86 4.18 2.07
CA ALA A 261 -8.32 4.20 3.46
C ALA A 261 -9.19 2.98 3.75
N CYS A 262 -8.92 2.29 4.85
CA CYS A 262 -9.70 1.14 5.30
C CYS A 262 -10.25 1.44 6.69
N LEU A 263 -11.54 1.24 6.90
CA LEU A 263 -12.19 1.48 8.19
C LEU A 263 -13.41 0.59 8.40
N ASP A 264 -13.64 0.24 9.66
CA ASP A 264 -14.91 -0.33 10.11
C ASP A 264 -15.84 0.79 10.60
N LEU A 265 -17.09 0.74 10.17
CA LEU A 265 -18.13 1.70 10.49
C LEU A 265 -19.27 1.00 11.23
N ASP A 266 -19.71 1.60 12.33
CA ASP A 266 -20.98 1.25 12.95
C ASP A 266 -22.12 1.91 12.16
N ARG A 267 -22.77 1.15 11.28
CA ARG A 267 -23.81 1.64 10.36
C ARG A 267 -25.02 2.24 11.09
N THR A 268 -25.25 1.84 12.34
CA THR A 268 -26.39 2.31 13.14
C THR A 268 -26.28 3.79 13.51
N ARG A 269 -25.05 4.34 13.52
CA ARG A 269 -24.84 5.78 13.71
C ARG A 269 -25.51 6.59 12.60
N TRP A 270 -25.68 6.03 11.40
CA TRP A 270 -26.32 6.70 10.26
C TRP A 270 -27.75 6.23 10.00
N ASN A 271 -28.43 5.73 11.03
CA ASN A 271 -29.81 5.25 10.96
C ASN A 271 -30.02 4.10 9.97
N VAL A 272 -28.97 3.35 9.60
CA VAL A 272 -29.08 2.12 8.82
C VAL A 272 -29.28 0.99 9.83
N ASN A 273 -30.52 0.74 10.25
CA ASN A 273 -30.80 -0.04 11.45
C ASN A 273 -31.29 -1.47 11.19
N TYR A 274 -31.70 -1.83 9.96
CA TYR A 274 -32.23 -3.17 9.65
C TYR A 274 -31.37 -4.29 10.23
N GLY A 275 -31.98 -5.26 10.90
CA GLY A 275 -31.24 -6.43 11.42
C GLY A 275 -30.26 -6.13 12.56
N SER A 276 -30.25 -4.91 13.12
CA SER A 276 -29.38 -4.55 14.24
C SER A 276 -29.91 -5.11 15.56
N GLY A 277 -29.05 -5.85 16.27
CA GLY A 277 -29.35 -6.35 17.62
C GLY A 277 -29.45 -5.26 18.70
N LYS A 278 -29.09 -4.00 18.41
CA LYS A 278 -29.25 -2.88 19.34
C LYS A 278 -30.69 -2.40 19.46
N PHE A 279 -31.46 -2.52 18.38
CA PHE A 279 -32.81 -1.94 18.29
C PHE A 279 -33.91 -2.99 18.13
N PHE A 280 -33.55 -4.22 17.76
CA PHE A 280 -34.50 -5.27 17.45
C PHE A 280 -34.13 -6.57 18.18
N GLU A 281 -35.17 -7.30 18.60
CA GLU A 281 -35.04 -8.60 19.24
C GLU A 281 -35.58 -9.71 18.33
N LYS A 282 -35.20 -10.97 18.62
CA LYS A 282 -35.70 -12.17 17.92
C LYS A 282 -35.51 -12.15 16.39
N LEU A 283 -34.38 -11.58 15.94
CA LEU A 283 -34.07 -11.36 14.53
C LEU A 283 -33.85 -12.63 13.70
N GLY A 284 -33.42 -13.73 14.32
CA GLY A 284 -33.11 -14.99 13.61
C GLY A 284 -32.14 -14.76 12.45
N MET A 285 -32.53 -15.22 11.25
CA MET A 285 -31.72 -15.08 10.03
C MET A 285 -31.59 -13.64 9.50
N HIS A 286 -32.40 -12.70 10.02
CA HIS A 286 -32.35 -11.29 9.65
C HIS A 286 -31.32 -10.49 10.47
N LEU A 287 -30.62 -11.13 11.41
CA LEU A 287 -29.52 -10.48 12.13
C LEU A 287 -28.43 -10.05 11.13
N VAL A 288 -28.02 -8.80 11.22
CA VAL A 288 -26.92 -8.21 10.45
C VAL A 288 -26.05 -7.41 11.40
N ASN A 289 -24.74 -7.65 11.38
CA ASN A 289 -23.82 -6.97 12.29
C ASN A 289 -23.89 -5.44 12.10
N ASP A 290 -23.72 -4.72 13.20
CA ASP A 290 -23.70 -3.26 13.18
C ASP A 290 -22.42 -2.71 12.53
N LEU A 291 -21.30 -3.43 12.68
CA LEU A 291 -20.04 -3.09 12.03
C LEU A 291 -20.00 -3.59 10.59
N ILE A 292 -19.76 -2.66 9.66
CA ILE A 292 -19.45 -2.91 8.26
C ILE A 292 -18.03 -2.47 7.97
N SER A 293 -17.35 -3.12 7.03
CA SER A 293 -16.02 -2.70 6.59
C SER A 293 -16.13 -1.95 5.27
N VAL A 294 -15.39 -0.85 5.14
CA VAL A 294 -15.23 -0.13 3.88
C VAL A 294 -13.76 0.10 3.57
N GLU A 295 -13.41 -0.05 2.30
CA GLU A 295 -12.10 0.25 1.75
C GLU A 295 -12.29 1.20 0.58
N LEU A 296 -11.71 2.39 0.66
CA LEU A 296 -11.78 3.40 -0.37
C LEU A 296 -10.42 3.49 -1.06
N HIS A 297 -10.43 3.34 -2.39
CA HIS A 297 -9.29 3.61 -3.25
C HIS A 297 -9.62 4.80 -4.16
N VAL A 298 -8.82 5.86 -4.09
CA VAL A 298 -9.03 7.10 -4.84
C VAL A 298 -7.78 7.44 -5.62
N VAL A 299 -7.95 7.74 -6.90
CA VAL A 299 -6.91 8.29 -7.76
C VAL A 299 -7.28 9.73 -8.08
N GLY A 300 -6.35 10.66 -7.88
CA GLY A 300 -6.52 12.08 -8.15
C GLY A 300 -5.43 12.64 -9.07
N TYR A 301 -5.75 13.71 -9.80
CA TYR A 301 -4.88 14.40 -10.77
C TYR A 301 -4.96 15.91 -10.64
#